data_AF-A0A2A2I1S9-F1
#
_entry.id   AF-A0A2A2I1S9-F1
#
_cell.length_a   1.000
_cell.length_b   1.000
_cell.length_c   1.000
_cell.angle_alpha   90.00
_cell.angle_beta   90.00
_cell.angle_gamma   90.00
#
_symmetry.space_group_name_H-M   'P 1'
#
loop_
_entity.id
_entity.type
_entity.pdbx_description
1 polymer ?
#
loop_
_entity_poly.entity_id
_entity_poly.type
_entity_poly.pdbx_seq_one_letter_code
_entity_poly.pdbx_strand_id
1 'polypeptide(L)'
;APDRRTAATVLWQRLSLDLLAPACVLWMAQKTLRLHTPDQIGWHPDTGDWARLDAPESPIELPDDALATLTQWLEIMEHLFRGHWQVSKSGFWSSAALATARPYSLLFMQVPGHEWRPQAERWLERMPSPIARYLSWEDVERHGTTLTIPRRKGCCLKFQLPDGKLCGTCGIRR
;
A
#
# COMPACT_ATOMS: atom_id res chain seq x y z
N ALA A 1 -21.25 5.15 -13.45
CA ALA A 1 -19.83 5.47 -13.21
C ALA A 1 -19.59 5.59 -11.70
N PRO A 2 -18.41 5.20 -11.18
CA PRO A 2 -18.10 5.39 -9.75
C PRO A 2 -18.14 6.88 -9.38
N ASP A 3 -18.56 7.19 -8.15
CA ASP A 3 -18.51 8.57 -7.65
C ASP A 3 -17.05 9.06 -7.50
N ARG A 4 -16.87 10.39 -7.40
CA ARG A 4 -15.54 11.04 -7.36
C ARG A 4 -14.66 10.51 -6.22
N ARG A 5 -15.22 10.29 -5.03
CA ARG A 5 -14.48 9.78 -3.86
C ARG A 5 -14.05 8.34 -4.08
N THR A 6 -14.94 7.54 -4.66
CA THR A 6 -14.68 6.14 -5.01
C THR A 6 -13.55 6.05 -6.04
N ALA A 7 -13.61 6.85 -7.11
CA ALA A 7 -12.53 6.94 -8.10
C ALA A 7 -11.21 7.39 -7.47
N ALA A 8 -11.22 8.43 -6.62
CA ALA A 8 -10.03 8.93 -5.94
C ALA A 8 -9.42 7.91 -4.97
N THR A 9 -10.24 7.07 -4.34
CA THR A 9 -9.74 6.01 -3.45
C THR A 9 -9.06 4.88 -4.23
N VAL A 10 -9.60 4.52 -5.40
CA VAL A 10 -8.94 3.58 -6.33
C VAL A 10 -7.62 4.16 -6.84
N LEU A 11 -7.63 5.44 -7.21
CA LEU A 11 -6.44 6.16 -7.62
C LEU A 11 -5.37 6.15 -6.52
N TRP A 12 -5.74 6.48 -5.28
CA TRP A 12 -4.83 6.43 -4.14
C TRP A 12 -4.26 5.02 -3.93
N GLN A 13 -5.10 3.99 -4.03
CA GLN A 13 -4.63 2.62 -3.94
C GLN A 13 -3.60 2.30 -5.01
N ARG A 14 -3.86 2.70 -6.26
CA ARG A 14 -2.93 2.45 -7.36
C ARG A 14 -1.62 3.19 -7.15
N LEU A 15 -1.67 4.49 -6.83
CA LEU A 15 -0.50 5.30 -6.56
C LEU A 15 0.32 4.75 -5.38
N SER A 16 -0.33 4.30 -4.31
CA SER A 16 0.36 3.64 -3.19
C SER A 16 1.10 2.37 -3.64
N LEU A 17 0.49 1.56 -4.51
CA LEU A 17 1.11 0.34 -5.00
C LEU A 17 2.24 0.59 -6.00
N ASP A 18 2.12 1.62 -6.83
CA ASP A 18 3.11 1.96 -7.85
C ASP A 18 4.32 2.70 -7.24
N LEU A 19 4.13 3.48 -6.16
CA LEU A 19 5.19 4.32 -5.58
C LEU A 19 5.66 3.86 -4.20
N LEU A 20 4.75 3.69 -3.24
CA LEU A 20 5.12 3.38 -1.85
C LEU A 20 5.58 1.92 -1.70
N ALA A 21 4.96 0.99 -2.41
CA ALA A 21 5.33 -0.43 -2.37
C ALA A 21 6.78 -0.69 -2.80
N PRO A 22 7.24 -0.23 -3.99
CA PRO A 22 8.65 -0.38 -4.36
C PRO A 22 9.59 0.37 -3.43
N ALA A 23 9.21 1.56 -2.93
CA ALA A 23 9.99 2.29 -1.92
C ALA A 23 10.23 1.44 -0.65
N CYS A 24 9.19 0.76 -0.14
CA CYS A 24 9.32 -0.13 1.01
C CYS A 24 10.17 -1.38 0.71
N VAL A 25 10.11 -1.91 -0.52
CA VAL A 25 10.96 -3.04 -0.95
C VAL A 25 12.43 -2.62 -0.98
N LEU A 26 12.75 -1.47 -1.59
CA LEU A 26 14.10 -0.93 -1.59
C LEU A 26 14.59 -0.61 -0.19
N TRP A 27 13.72 -0.09 0.69
CA TRP A 27 14.10 0.20 2.06
C TRP A 27 14.44 -1.06 2.84
N MET A 28 13.67 -2.13 2.66
CA MET A 28 13.95 -3.41 3.30
C MET A 28 15.24 -4.05 2.79
N ALA A 29 15.36 -4.15 1.46
CA ALA A 29 16.41 -4.91 0.78
C ALA A 29 17.74 -4.17 0.67
N GLN A 30 17.71 -2.86 0.38
CA GLN A 30 18.88 -2.04 0.06
C GLN A 30 19.10 -0.92 1.07
N LYS A 31 18.30 -0.87 2.14
CA LYS A 31 18.35 0.23 3.12
C LYS A 31 18.29 1.58 2.41
N THR A 32 17.42 1.73 1.41
CA THR A 32 17.25 2.98 0.66
C THR A 32 15.77 3.28 0.52
N LEU A 33 15.33 4.49 0.91
CA LEU A 33 13.94 4.91 0.78
C LEU A 33 13.81 5.93 -0.36
N ARG A 34 13.18 5.52 -1.47
CA ARG A 34 12.93 6.39 -2.63
C ARG A 34 11.46 6.78 -2.68
N LEU A 35 11.13 7.99 -2.25
CA LEU A 35 9.78 8.55 -2.34
C LEU A 35 9.78 9.77 -3.28
N HIS A 36 8.65 10.02 -3.91
CA HIS A 36 8.46 11.14 -4.84
C HIS A 36 7.53 12.17 -4.23
N THR A 37 7.86 13.46 -4.34
CA THR A 37 6.93 14.52 -3.96
C THR A 37 5.79 14.61 -5.00
N PRO A 38 4.58 15.12 -4.63
CA PRO A 38 3.44 15.14 -5.54
C PRO A 38 3.71 15.80 -6.91
N ASP A 39 4.53 16.84 -6.94
CA ASP A 39 4.97 17.56 -8.15
C ASP A 39 5.89 16.74 -9.07
N GLN A 40 6.50 15.68 -8.52
CA GLN A 40 7.34 14.74 -9.28
C GLN A 40 6.55 13.53 -9.79
N ILE A 41 5.26 13.39 -9.49
CA ILE A 41 4.46 12.21 -9.83
C ILE A 41 3.61 12.50 -11.05
N GLY A 42 3.62 11.59 -12.02
CA GLY A 42 2.75 11.64 -13.19
C GLY A 42 2.35 10.28 -13.72
N TRP A 43 1.41 10.32 -14.64
CA TRP A 43 0.90 9.13 -15.30
C TRP A 43 1.72 8.83 -16.55
N HIS A 44 2.30 7.63 -16.63
CA HIS A 44 2.89 7.15 -17.87
C HIS A 44 1.83 6.40 -18.69
N PRO A 45 1.41 6.94 -19.86
CA PRO A 45 0.35 6.34 -20.65
C PRO A 45 0.73 4.99 -21.26
N ASP A 46 2.02 4.77 -21.56
CA ASP A 46 2.50 3.55 -22.24
C ASP A 46 2.58 2.34 -21.30
N THR A 47 2.99 2.57 -20.05
CA THR A 47 3.13 1.53 -19.01
C THR A 47 1.88 1.40 -18.15
N GLY A 48 1.01 2.41 -18.15
CA GLY A 48 -0.24 2.40 -17.38
C GLY A 48 0.00 2.39 -15.87
N ASP A 49 1.06 3.08 -15.42
CA ASP A 49 1.44 3.22 -14.02
C ASP A 49 1.74 4.69 -13.66
N TRP A 50 1.69 4.96 -12.35
CA TRP A 50 2.17 6.22 -11.80
C TRP A 50 3.66 6.12 -11.56
N ALA A 51 4.43 7.04 -12.16
CA ALA A 51 5.87 7.08 -12.03
C ALA A 51 6.36 8.53 -11.91
N ARG A 52 7.68 8.69 -11.82
CA ARG A 52 8.31 10.01 -11.70
C ARG A 52 8.28 10.75 -13.04
N LEU A 53 7.81 11.99 -13.05
CA LEU A 53 8.00 12.93 -14.16
C LEU A 53 9.38 13.58 -13.99
N ASP A 54 10.29 13.31 -14.93
CA ASP A 54 11.53 14.03 -15.20
C ASP A 54 12.23 14.70 -13.99
N ALA A 55 13.05 13.94 -13.27
CA ALA A 55 14.14 14.53 -12.51
C ALA A 55 15.30 13.53 -12.36
N PRO A 56 16.56 14.00 -12.28
CA PRO A 56 17.72 13.12 -12.14
C PRO A 56 17.54 12.20 -10.91
N GLU A 57 17.99 10.95 -11.03
CA GLU A 57 18.11 10.03 -9.90
C GLU A 57 19.06 10.62 -8.87
N SER A 58 18.56 11.49 -8.01
CA SER A 58 19.16 11.75 -6.71
C SER A 58 18.39 10.87 -5.74
N PRO A 59 18.76 9.58 -5.60
CA PRO A 59 18.22 8.80 -4.51
C PRO A 59 18.44 9.59 -3.23
N ILE A 60 17.39 9.73 -2.42
CA ILE A 60 17.59 10.11 -1.04
C ILE A 60 18.31 8.92 -0.42
N GLU A 61 19.65 8.97 -0.34
CA GLU A 61 20.41 8.14 0.59
C GLU A 61 19.78 8.35 1.96
N LEU A 62 19.54 7.27 2.71
CA LEU A 62 18.78 7.32 3.95
C LEU A 62 19.13 8.59 4.72
N PRO A 63 18.17 9.50 4.95
CA PRO A 63 18.37 10.40 6.06
C PRO A 63 18.45 9.50 7.30
N ASP A 64 19.15 9.94 8.34
CA ASP A 64 19.19 9.27 9.64
C ASP A 64 17.77 8.97 10.19
N ASP A 65 16.71 9.52 9.57
CA ASP A 65 15.31 9.30 9.88
C ASP A 65 14.40 8.97 8.66
N ALA A 66 14.57 7.77 8.09
CA ALA A 66 13.67 7.24 7.04
C ALA A 66 12.20 7.16 7.48
N LEU A 67 11.94 6.96 8.78
CA LEU A 67 10.59 6.91 9.32
C LEU A 67 9.93 8.29 9.33
N ALA A 68 10.63 9.35 9.73
CA ALA A 68 10.13 10.71 9.62
C ALA A 68 9.87 11.08 8.16
N THR A 69 10.77 10.70 7.25
CA THR A 69 10.58 10.96 5.80
C THR A 69 9.30 10.29 5.28
N LEU A 70 9.08 9.02 5.62
CA LEU A 70 7.84 8.32 5.25
C LEU A 70 6.61 8.94 5.92
N THR A 71 6.73 9.38 7.18
CA THR A 71 5.66 10.03 7.92
C THR A 71 5.24 11.33 7.23
N GLN A 72 6.19 12.21 6.94
CA GLN A 72 5.95 13.47 6.25
C GLN A 72 5.33 13.25 4.86
N TRP A 73 5.82 12.24 4.12
CA TRP A 73 5.24 11.90 2.83
C TRP A 73 3.77 11.46 2.95
N LEU A 74 3.46 10.60 3.93
CA LEU A 74 2.09 10.15 4.18
C LEU A 74 1.18 11.30 4.60
N GLU A 75 1.67 12.27 5.37
CA GLU A 75 0.92 13.48 5.74
C GLU A 75 0.57 14.35 4.52
N ILE A 76 1.53 14.57 3.62
CA ILE A 76 1.30 15.30 2.35
C ILE A 76 0.22 14.59 1.53
N MET A 77 0.34 13.27 1.37
CA MET A 77 -0.63 12.49 0.60
C MET A 77 -1.99 12.41 1.30
N GLU A 78 -2.03 12.34 2.64
CA GLU A 78 -3.29 12.36 3.39
C GLU A 78 -4.01 13.69 3.19
N HIS A 79 -3.28 14.81 3.27
CA HIS A 79 -3.81 16.14 3.00
C HIS A 79 -4.40 16.22 1.59
N LEU A 80 -3.65 15.75 0.58
CA LEU A 80 -4.08 15.78 -0.81
C LEU A 80 -5.35 14.93 -1.03
N PHE A 81 -5.32 13.65 -0.67
CA PHE A 81 -6.39 12.72 -0.98
C PHE A 81 -7.63 12.87 -0.10
N ARG A 82 -7.44 13.20 1.18
CA ARG A 82 -8.57 13.33 2.11
C ARG A 82 -9.09 14.76 2.16
N GLY A 83 -8.22 15.76 2.05
CA GLY A 83 -8.60 17.17 2.03
C GLY A 83 -9.31 17.56 0.73
N HIS A 84 -8.75 17.23 -0.43
CA HIS A 84 -9.32 17.65 -1.72
C HIS A 84 -10.26 16.64 -2.35
N TRP A 85 -9.94 15.34 -2.27
CA TRP A 85 -10.74 14.29 -2.93
C TRP A 85 -11.62 13.47 -1.97
N GLN A 86 -11.66 13.86 -0.70
CA GLN A 86 -12.55 13.30 0.33
C GLN A 86 -12.40 11.77 0.51
N VAL A 87 -11.23 11.21 0.20
CA VAL A 87 -10.92 9.80 0.48
C VAL A 87 -11.14 9.53 1.97
N SER A 88 -11.82 8.44 2.29
CA SER A 88 -12.11 8.10 3.69
C SER A 88 -10.81 7.75 4.43
N LYS A 89 -10.80 7.96 5.75
CA LYS A 89 -9.67 7.57 6.61
C LYS A 89 -9.29 6.11 6.41
N SER A 90 -10.30 5.24 6.35
CA SER A 90 -10.09 3.80 6.17
C SER A 90 -9.58 3.46 4.77
N GLY A 91 -10.08 4.12 3.72
CA GLY A 91 -9.61 3.93 2.34
C GLY A 91 -8.16 4.39 2.16
N PHE A 92 -7.80 5.51 2.77
CA PHE A 92 -6.44 6.04 2.75
C PHE A 92 -5.46 5.09 3.42
N TRP A 93 -5.64 4.88 4.73
CA TRP A 93 -4.68 4.14 5.54
C TRP A 93 -4.62 2.65 5.22
N SER A 94 -5.72 2.03 4.77
CA SER A 94 -5.68 0.63 4.34
C SER A 94 -4.99 0.42 2.99
N SER A 95 -4.92 1.44 2.14
CA SER A 95 -4.16 1.36 0.89
C SER A 95 -2.67 1.54 1.16
N ALA A 96 -2.32 2.51 2.02
CA ALA A 96 -0.96 2.69 2.51
C ALA A 96 -0.44 1.40 3.18
N ALA A 97 -1.23 0.81 4.10
CA ALA A 97 -0.84 -0.40 4.80
C ALA A 97 -0.62 -1.61 3.87
N LEU A 98 -1.41 -1.73 2.79
CA LEU A 98 -1.21 -2.76 1.78
C LEU A 98 0.13 -2.55 1.05
N ALA A 99 0.43 -1.31 0.64
CA ALA A 99 1.67 -0.98 -0.04
C ALA A 99 2.90 -1.19 0.85
N THR A 100 2.84 -0.76 2.11
CA THR A 100 3.96 -0.98 3.06
C THR A 100 4.21 -2.45 3.36
N ALA A 101 3.19 -3.31 3.25
CA ALA A 101 3.34 -4.75 3.42
C ALA A 101 3.90 -5.48 2.17
N ARG A 102 4.16 -4.76 1.08
CA ARG A 102 4.64 -5.35 -0.18
C ARG A 102 5.88 -6.23 -0.06
N PRO A 103 6.90 -5.89 0.76
CA PRO A 103 8.09 -6.73 0.87
C PRO A 103 7.80 -8.17 1.31
N TYR A 104 6.82 -8.37 2.19
CA TYR A 104 6.37 -9.70 2.64
C TYR A 104 5.28 -10.30 1.75
N SER A 105 4.50 -9.46 1.08
CA SER A 105 3.44 -9.90 0.16
C SER A 105 3.97 -10.56 -1.13
N LEU A 106 5.29 -10.66 -1.31
CA LEU A 106 5.92 -11.43 -2.40
C LEU A 106 6.30 -12.85 -1.96
N LEU A 107 6.32 -13.12 -0.64
CA LEU A 107 6.73 -14.40 -0.07
C LEU A 107 5.59 -15.41 0.05
N PHE A 108 4.32 -14.97 -0.04
CA PHE A 108 3.15 -15.80 0.27
C PHE A 108 2.98 -17.07 -0.59
N MET A 109 3.59 -17.12 -1.79
CA MET A 109 3.60 -18.30 -2.66
C MET A 109 4.86 -19.16 -2.53
N GLN A 110 5.89 -18.64 -1.85
CA GLN A 110 7.23 -19.23 -1.81
C GLN A 110 7.57 -19.84 -0.45
N VAL A 111 7.01 -19.28 0.63
CA VAL A 111 7.34 -19.67 2.00
C VAL A 111 6.05 -19.76 2.84
N PRO A 112 5.88 -20.81 3.67
CA PRO A 112 4.77 -20.90 4.61
C PRO A 112 4.64 -19.66 5.50
N GLY A 113 3.40 -19.23 5.72
CA GLY A 113 3.09 -18.01 6.49
C GLY A 113 3.76 -17.90 7.85
N HIS A 114 3.76 -19.00 8.60
CA HIS A 114 4.27 -19.04 9.96
C HIS A 114 5.77 -18.68 10.07
N GLU A 115 6.53 -18.83 8.99
CA GLU A 115 7.97 -18.53 8.97
C GLU A 115 8.27 -17.03 8.82
N TRP A 116 7.44 -16.29 8.06
CA TRP A 116 7.70 -14.88 7.74
C TRP A 116 6.71 -13.92 8.40
N ARG A 117 5.51 -14.35 8.78
CA ARG A 117 4.45 -13.51 9.35
C ARG A 117 4.90 -12.73 10.59
N PRO A 118 5.62 -13.31 11.58
CA PRO A 118 6.11 -12.54 12.73
C PRO A 118 7.07 -11.41 12.36
N GLN A 119 7.80 -11.56 11.24
CA GLN A 119 8.68 -10.50 10.73
C GLN A 119 7.87 -9.40 10.04
N ALA A 120 6.84 -9.80 9.28
CA ALA A 120 5.91 -8.88 8.64
C ALA A 120 5.12 -8.03 9.63
N GLU A 121 4.69 -8.61 10.75
CA GLU A 121 3.99 -7.91 11.82
C GLU A 121 4.91 -6.88 12.50
N ARG A 122 6.14 -7.27 12.89
CA ARG A 122 7.15 -6.34 13.42
C ARG A 122 7.52 -5.22 12.44
N TRP A 123 7.57 -5.52 11.14
CA TRP A 123 7.78 -4.50 10.11
C TRP A 123 6.65 -3.47 10.09
N LEU A 124 5.39 -3.93 10.09
CA LEU A 124 4.23 -3.04 10.08
C LEU A 124 4.12 -2.21 11.37
N GLU A 125 4.47 -2.77 12.52
CA GLU A 125 4.52 -2.05 13.81
C GLU A 125 5.50 -0.89 13.82
N ARG A 126 6.57 -0.97 13.01
CA ARG A 126 7.54 0.12 12.85
C ARG A 126 7.04 1.23 11.92
N MET A 127 6.07 0.95 11.04
CA MET A 127 5.58 1.93 10.08
C MET A 127 4.84 3.08 10.80
N PRO A 128 4.78 4.28 10.19
CA PRO A 128 4.08 5.42 10.76
C PRO A 128 2.65 5.07 11.18
N SER A 129 2.27 5.50 12.39
CA SER A 129 0.90 5.35 12.86
C SER A 129 -0.05 6.08 11.90
N PRO A 130 -1.20 5.48 11.53
CA PRO A 130 -1.79 4.25 12.06
C PRO A 130 -1.65 3.01 11.16
N ILE A 131 -0.61 2.87 10.33
CA ILE A 131 -0.52 1.81 9.30
C ILE A 131 -0.83 0.41 9.82
N ALA A 132 -0.18 -0.02 10.90
CA ALA A 132 -0.30 -1.37 11.45
C ALA A 132 -1.75 -1.77 11.75
N ARG A 133 -2.62 -0.82 12.13
CA ARG A 133 -4.01 -1.12 12.51
C ARG A 133 -4.90 -1.47 11.32
N TYR A 134 -4.50 -1.15 10.09
CA TYR A 134 -5.34 -1.32 8.90
C TYR A 134 -5.06 -2.59 8.09
N LEU A 135 -4.09 -3.39 8.53
CA LEU A 135 -3.78 -4.67 7.93
C LEU A 135 -3.82 -5.79 8.98
N SER A 136 -4.10 -6.99 8.52
CA SER A 136 -3.84 -8.26 9.21
C SER A 136 -3.37 -9.26 8.17
N TRP A 137 -2.74 -10.33 8.63
CA TRP A 137 -2.46 -11.49 7.81
C TRP A 137 -3.51 -12.57 8.10
N GLU A 138 -3.98 -13.23 7.05
CA GLU A 138 -4.99 -14.29 7.12
C GLU A 138 -4.53 -15.49 6.31
N ASP A 139 -4.77 -16.67 6.84
CA ASP A 139 -4.50 -17.93 6.16
C ASP A 139 -5.72 -18.33 5.35
N VAL A 140 -5.52 -18.63 4.07
CA VAL A 140 -6.58 -19.01 3.13
C VAL A 140 -6.19 -20.31 2.46
N GLU A 141 -7.07 -21.30 2.53
CA GLU A 141 -6.93 -22.57 1.81
C GLU A 141 -7.24 -22.39 0.32
N ARG A 142 -6.29 -22.78 -0.53
CA ARG A 142 -6.47 -22.78 -1.99
C ARG A 142 -5.80 -24.02 -2.60
N HIS A 143 -6.60 -24.86 -3.25
CA HIS A 143 -6.14 -26.11 -3.89
C HIS A 143 -5.30 -27.01 -2.96
N GLY A 144 -5.68 -27.10 -1.68
CA GLY A 144 -4.96 -27.90 -0.68
C GLY A 144 -3.66 -27.29 -0.17
N THR A 145 -3.40 -26.01 -0.48
CA THR A 145 -2.28 -25.23 0.05
C THR A 145 -2.81 -24.07 0.89
N THR A 146 -2.29 -23.94 2.10
CA THR A 146 -2.53 -22.76 2.96
C THR A 146 -1.68 -21.59 2.48
N LEU A 147 -2.32 -20.49 2.10
CA LEU A 147 -1.67 -19.24 1.69
C LEU A 147 -1.91 -18.15 2.72
N THR A 148 -0.86 -17.50 3.20
CA THR A 148 -0.99 -16.36 4.12
C THR A 148 -1.00 -15.06 3.34
N ILE A 149 -2.15 -14.39 3.26
CA ILE A 149 -2.37 -13.20 2.44
C ILE A 149 -2.66 -11.96 3.29
N PRO A 150 -2.34 -10.75 2.80
CA PRO A 150 -2.68 -9.52 3.50
C PRO A 150 -4.19 -9.22 3.39
N ARG A 151 -4.84 -9.05 4.53
CA ARG A 151 -6.24 -8.65 4.66
C ARG A 151 -6.33 -7.19 5.12
N ARG A 152 -7.02 -6.35 4.35
CA ARG A 152 -7.26 -4.95 4.70
C ARG A 152 -8.46 -4.84 5.64
N LYS A 153 -8.28 -4.27 6.82
CA LYS A 153 -9.33 -4.09 7.84
C LYS A 153 -10.29 -2.93 7.53
N GLY A 154 -9.93 -2.02 6.62
CA GLY A 154 -10.66 -0.77 6.35
C GLY A 154 -11.04 -0.48 4.90
N CYS A 155 -10.68 -1.34 3.94
CA CYS A 155 -11.00 -1.13 2.54
C CYS A 155 -12.40 -1.66 2.21
N CYS A 156 -13.40 -0.95 2.67
CA CYS A 156 -14.78 -1.17 2.28
C CYS A 156 -15.16 -0.27 1.12
N LEU A 157 -14.32 -0.23 0.08
CA LEU A 157 -14.73 0.40 -1.17
C LEU A 157 -16.04 -0.17 -1.72
N LYS A 158 -16.54 -1.30 -1.18
CA LYS A 158 -17.82 -1.94 -1.54
C LYS A 158 -17.96 -2.08 -3.07
N PHE A 159 -16.85 -2.24 -3.79
CA PHE A 159 -16.91 -2.70 -5.15
C PHE A 159 -17.43 -4.13 -5.11
N GLN A 160 -18.69 -4.29 -5.53
CA GLN A 160 -19.06 -5.53 -6.19
C GLN A 160 -18.22 -5.59 -7.45
N LEU A 161 -17.43 -6.65 -7.56
CA LEU A 161 -16.93 -7.14 -8.83
C LEU A 161 -18.11 -7.33 -9.78
N PRO A 162 -17.91 -7.32 -11.11
CA PRO A 162 -18.99 -7.52 -12.08
C PRO A 162 -19.85 -8.78 -11.83
N ASP A 163 -19.30 -9.78 -11.15
CA ASP A 163 -19.99 -11.01 -10.74
C ASP A 163 -20.66 -10.94 -9.35
N GLY A 164 -20.76 -9.75 -8.76
CA GLY A 164 -21.37 -9.50 -7.46
C GLY A 164 -20.49 -9.82 -6.24
N LYS A 165 -19.27 -10.34 -6.44
CA LYS A 165 -18.34 -10.70 -5.36
C LYS A 165 -17.61 -9.47 -4.82
N LEU A 166 -17.10 -9.54 -3.59
CA LEU A 166 -16.26 -8.47 -3.04
C LEU A 166 -14.80 -8.63 -3.51
N CYS A 167 -14.03 -7.54 -3.55
CA CYS A 167 -12.60 -7.63 -3.86
C CYS A 167 -11.89 -8.53 -2.85
N GLY A 168 -10.95 -9.37 -3.32
CA GLY A 168 -10.31 -10.43 -2.51
C GLY A 168 -9.54 -9.96 -1.26
N THR A 169 -9.37 -8.65 -1.06
CA THR A 169 -8.75 -8.04 0.14
C THR A 169 -9.76 -7.39 1.09
N CYS A 170 -11.07 -7.45 0.79
CA CYS A 170 -12.14 -6.78 1.53
C CYS A 170 -12.58 -7.59 2.76
N GLY A 171 -12.43 -7.02 3.96
CA GLY A 171 -12.76 -7.70 5.22
C GLY A 171 -14.23 -7.73 5.62
N ILE A 172 -15.18 -7.19 4.84
CA ILE A 172 -16.56 -6.94 5.32
C ILE A 172 -17.52 -8.14 5.23
N ARG A 173 -17.29 -9.15 4.37
CA ARG A 173 -18.13 -10.37 4.34
C ARG A 173 -17.34 -11.60 3.94
N ARG A 174 -16.94 -12.38 4.93
CA ARG A 174 -17.08 -13.84 4.91
C ARG A 174 -17.82 -14.20 6.19
#